data_AF-A0A356QSQ1-F1
#
_entry.id   AF-A0A356QSQ1-F1
#
_cell.length_a   1.000
_cell.length_b   1.000
_cell.length_c   1.000
_cell.angle_alpha   90.00
_cell.angle_beta   90.00
_cell.angle_gamma   90.00
#
_symmetry.space_group_name_H-M   'P 1'
#
loop_
_entity.id
_entity.type
_entity.pdbx_description
1 polymer ?
#
loop_
_entity_poly.entity_id
_entity_poly.type
_entity_poly.pdbx_seq_one_letter_code
_entity_poly.pdbx_strand_id
1 'polypeptide(L)' 'RVQLIFNTPRGKGARTDEGRIRAASVLYGVPCITTLPAAEACVRAMEALRSEPMRVQAMQDRFMAGTASIDR' A
#
# COMPACT_ATOMS: atom_id res chain seq x y z
N ARG A 1 -3.69 -19.03 8.20
CA ARG A 1 -2.92 -18.42 7.10
C ARG A 1 -2.90 -16.91 7.33
N VAL A 2 -1.78 -16.23 7.11
CA VAL A 2 -1.64 -14.77 7.28
C VAL A 2 -1.82 -14.09 5.92
N GLN A 3 -2.62 -13.02 5.85
CA GLN A 3 -2.91 -12.29 4.61
C GLN A 3 -2.34 -10.86 4.60
N LEU A 4 -1.98 -10.32 5.76
CA LEU A 4 -1.41 -8.99 5.92
C LEU A 4 -0.60 -8.93 7.22
N ILE A 5 0.49 -8.18 7.21
CA ILE A 5 1.34 -7.93 8.38
C ILE A 5 1.47 -6.43 8.61
N PHE A 6 1.28 -6.00 9.85
CA PHE A 6 1.75 -4.70 10.34
C PHE A 6 3.00 -4.91 11.18
N ASN A 7 4.14 -4.41 10.71
CA ASN A 7 5.44 -4.57 11.35
C ASN A 7 6.05 -3.19 11.58
N THR A 8 5.62 -2.51 12.65
CA THR A 8 6.07 -1.16 13.03
C THR A 8 7.42 -1.25 13.74
N PRO A 9 8.56 -1.20 13.03
CA PRO A 9 9.83 -1.53 13.63
C PRO A 9 10.35 -0.34 14.44
N ARG A 10 11.01 -0.60 15.56
CA ARG A 10 11.68 0.46 16.34
C ARG A 10 13.13 0.70 15.89
N GLY A 11 13.68 -0.20 15.06
CA GLY A 11 15.07 -0.14 14.58
C GLY A 11 15.26 -0.65 13.15
N LYS A 12 16.51 -0.57 12.66
CA LYS A 12 16.91 -1.03 11.32
C LYS A 12 17.75 -2.31 11.41
N GLY A 13 17.79 -3.08 10.32
CA GLY A 13 18.66 -4.25 10.17
C GLY A 13 17.92 -5.54 9.83
N ALA A 14 18.59 -6.45 9.12
CA ALA A 14 18.04 -7.74 8.70
C ALA A 14 18.08 -8.81 9.81
N ARG A 15 18.92 -8.62 10.83
CA ARG A 15 19.10 -9.57 11.95
C ARG A 15 18.11 -9.37 13.09
N THR A 16 17.37 -8.26 13.09
CA THR A 16 16.30 -8.02 14.07
C THR A 16 15.09 -8.88 13.75
N ASP A 17 14.21 -9.09 14.73
CA ASP A 17 12.98 -9.85 14.49
C ASP A 17 12.09 -9.17 13.46
N GLU A 18 12.02 -7.83 13.47
CA GLU A 18 11.28 -7.09 12.46
C GLU A 18 11.90 -7.24 11.06
N GLY A 19 13.23 -7.36 10.98
CA GLY A 19 13.95 -7.68 9.74
C GLY A 19 13.60 -9.07 9.21
N ARG A 20 13.58 -10.08 10.09
CA ARG A 20 13.19 -11.45 9.76
C ARG A 20 11.73 -11.53 9.33
N ILE A 21 10.84 -10.80 9.99
CA ILE A 21 9.42 -10.69 9.63
C ILE A 21 9.26 -10.12 8.21
N ARG A 22 9.98 -9.03 7.86
CA ARG A 22 9.96 -8.50 6.48
C ARG A 22 10.51 -9.48 5.47
N ALA A 23 11.60 -10.18 5.79
CA ALA A 23 12.17 -11.18 4.89
C ALA A 23 11.18 -12.33 4.64
N ALA A 24 10.52 -12.82 5.70
CA ALA A 24 9.48 -13.83 5.59
C ALA A 24 8.25 -13.32 4.80
N SER A 25 7.82 -12.07 5.00
CA SER A 25 6.68 -11.52 4.27
C SER A 25 6.92 -11.49 2.76
N VAL A 26 8.14 -11.13 2.33
CA VAL A 26 8.54 -11.22 0.92
C VAL A 26 8.54 -12.66 0.43
N LEU A 27 9.17 -13.58 1.18
CA LEU A 27 9.27 -14.99 0.81
C LEU A 27 7.89 -15.64 0.58
N TYR A 28 6.91 -15.30 1.42
CA TYR A 28 5.57 -15.87 1.36
C TYR A 28 4.55 -15.02 0.57
N GLY A 29 4.98 -13.92 -0.04
CA GLY A 29 4.10 -13.03 -0.82
C GLY A 29 3.00 -12.38 0.03
N VAL A 30 3.25 -12.15 1.32
CA VAL A 30 2.31 -11.50 2.22
C VAL A 30 2.65 -10.00 2.30
N PRO A 31 1.71 -9.09 1.99
CA PRO A 31 1.92 -7.66 2.17
C PRO A 31 2.36 -7.32 3.61
N CYS A 32 3.37 -6.46 3.73
CA CYS A 32 3.90 -6.01 5.02
C CYS A 32 3.96 -4.48 5.07
N ILE A 33 3.17 -3.88 5.94
CA ILE A 33 3.11 -2.44 6.17
C ILE A 33 3.94 -2.10 7.41
N THR A 34 4.81 -1.11 7.32
CA THR A 34 5.83 -0.84 8.34
C THR A 34 5.66 0.47 9.10
N THR A 35 4.64 1.26 8.76
CA THR A 35 4.41 2.58 9.38
C THR A 35 2.98 2.67 9.89
N LEU A 36 2.80 3.34 11.03
CA LEU A 36 1.47 3.61 11.60
C LEU A 36 0.57 4.37 10.61
N PRO A 37 1.01 5.45 9.93
CA PRO A 37 0.15 6.15 8.97
C PRO A 37 -0.34 5.27 7.82
N ALA A 38 0.50 4.36 7.31
CA ALA A 38 0.10 3.42 6.27
C ALA A 38 -0.86 2.35 6.81
N ALA A 39 -0.72 1.94 8.07
CA ALA A 39 -1.66 1.04 8.72
C ALA A 39 -3.04 1.68 8.86
N GLU A 40 -3.10 2.93 9.31
CA GLU A 40 -4.35 3.69 9.39
C GLU A 40 -5.00 3.88 8.00
N ALA A 41 -4.21 4.21 6.97
CA ALA A 41 -4.71 4.31 5.60
C ALA A 41 -5.28 2.97 5.09
N CYS A 42 -4.63 1.86 5.42
CA CYS A 42 -5.08 0.52 5.07
C CYS A 42 -6.43 0.18 5.73
N VAL A 43 -6.58 0.49 7.03
CA VAL A 43 -7.85 0.29 7.75
C VAL A 43 -8.97 1.13 7.13
N ARG A 44 -8.73 2.43 6.88
CA ARG A 44 -9.71 3.30 6.22
C ARG A 44 -10.12 2.77 4.85
N ALA A 45 -9.18 2.25 4.06
CA ALA A 45 -9.49 1.65 2.77
C ALA A 45 -10.34 0.37 2.92
N MET A 46 -10.04 -0.50 3.88
CA MET A 46 -10.84 -1.70 4.17
C MET A 46 -12.26 -1.34 4.63
N GLU A 47 -12.42 -0.29 5.44
CA GLU A 47 -13.71 0.21 5.87
C GLU A 47 -14.52 0.76 4.68
N ALA A 48 -13.91 1.57 3.83
CA ALA A 48 -14.56 2.10 2.63
C ALA A 48 -15.04 0.99 1.68
N LEU A 49 -14.25 -0.08 1.50
CA LEU A 49 -14.62 -1.24 0.68
C LEU A 49 -15.82 -2.03 1.23
N ARG A 50 -16.18 -1.85 2.51
CA ARG A 50 -17.37 -2.48 3.10
C ARG A 50 -18.64 -1.67 2.89
N SER A 51 -18.53 -0.35 2.74
CA SER A 51 -19.66 0.56 2.58
C SER A 51 -19.94 0.95 1.13
N GLU A 52 -18.90 0.96 0.28
CA GLU A 52 -18.98 1.45 -1.09
C GLU A 52 -18.40 0.43 -2.09
N PRO A 53 -19.07 0.22 -3.24
CA PRO A 53 -18.50 -0.63 -4.29
C PRO A 53 -17.25 0.05 -4.88
N MET A 54 -16.20 -0.74 -5.13
CA MET A 54 -15.02 -0.26 -5.84
C MET A 54 -15.41 0.18 -7.26
N ARG A 55 -15.06 1.42 -7.62
CA ARG A 55 -15.29 1.99 -8.95
C ARG A 55 -13.97 2.11 -9.71
N VAL A 56 -14.05 1.99 -11.03
CA VAL A 56 -12.94 2.24 -11.95
C VAL A 56 -13.19 3.54 -12.69
N GLN A 57 -12.13 4.29 -12.95
CA GLN A 57 -12.16 5.50 -13.77
C GLN A 57 -11.01 5.44 -14.77
N ALA A 58 -11.27 5.75 -16.04
CA ALA A 58 -10.22 5.86 -17.04
C ALA A 58 -9.27 7.00 -16.68
N MET A 59 -7.96 6.76 -16.81
CA MET A 59 -6.95 7.76 -16.49
C MET A 59 -7.09 9.00 -17.38
N GLN A 60 -7.50 8.83 -18.64
CA GLN A 60 -7.75 9.91 -19.60
C GLN A 60 -8.84 10.86 -19.10
N ASP A 61 -9.95 10.32 -18.62
CA ASP A 61 -11.06 11.11 -18.06
C ASP A 61 -10.64 11.82 -16.77
N ARG A 62 -9.80 11.17 -15.96
CA ARG A 62 -9.33 11.72 -14.68
C ARG A 62 -8.31 12.86 -14.85
N PHE A 63 -7.55 12.86 -15.94
CA PHE A 63 -6.43 13.78 -16.21
C PHE A 63 -6.57 14.48 -17.56
N MET A 64 -7.78 14.97 -17.91
CA MET A 64 -8.14 15.57 -19.21
C MET A 64 -7.36 16.83 -19.66
N ALA A 65 -6.30 17.27 -18.97
CA ALA A 65 -5.52 18.44 -19.36
C ALA A 65 -4.01 18.17 -19.27
N GLY A 66 -3.51 17.45 -20.27
CA GLY A 66 -2.08 17.17 -20.46
C GLY A 66 -1.63 17.17 -21.92
N THR A 67 -2.48 17.57 -22.86
CA THR A 67 -2.05 18.02 -24.19
C THR A 67 -1.79 19.53 -24.10
N ALA A 68 -0.84 19.91 -23.25
CA ALA A 68 -0.16 21.18 -23.48
C ALA A 68 0.44 21.07 -24.88
N SER A 69 -0.02 21.93 -25.77
CA SER A 69 0.55 22.15 -27.09
C SER A 69 2.07 22.11 -27.00
N ILE A 70 2.67 21.03 -27.49
CA ILE A 70 4.05 21.07 -27.97
C ILE A 70 3.95 21.90 -29.25
N ASP A 71 3.97 23.22 -29.07
CA ASP A 71 4.06 24.18 -30.16
C ASP A 71 5.38 23.93 -30.91
N ARG A 72 5.32 24.02 -32.23
CA ARG A 72 6.46 23.78 -33.13
C ARG A 72 7.35 25.01 -33.23
#